data_AF-A0A9D9M583-F1
#
_entry.id   AF-A0A9D9M583-F1
#
_cell.length_a   1.000
_cell.length_b   1.000
_cell.length_c   1.000
_cell.angle_alpha   90.00
_cell.angle_beta   90.00
_cell.angle_gamma   90.00
#
_symmetry.space_group_name_H-M   'P 1'
#
loop_
_entity.id
_entity.type
_entity.pdbx_description
1 polymer ?
#
loop_
_entity_poly.entity_id
_entity_poly.type
_entity_poly.pdbx_seq_one_letter_code
_entity_poly.pdbx_strand_id
1 'polypeptide(L)'
;MATINVYEQYFEADCTVNSVKRRAALVMLISDSDAGNIKYEAAVTFFPHKTKDDFAVSYDAYYSKELYKASGRRSKKREKQFLEELRDHINELSKSSGGKVFWDKPLRDARYS
;
A
#
# COMPACT_ATOMS: atom_id res chain seq x y z
N MET A 1 19.82 -4.37 4.39
CA MET A 1 18.42 -3.95 4.19
C MET A 1 17.52 -5.16 3.94
N ALA A 2 16.54 -5.38 4.82
CA ALA A 2 15.47 -6.37 4.63
C ALA A 2 14.12 -5.67 4.63
N THR A 3 13.40 -5.80 3.50
CA THR A 3 12.07 -5.23 3.24
C THR A 3 11.03 -6.32 3.29
N ILE A 4 9.94 -6.10 4.02
CA ILE A 4 8.84 -7.06 4.17
C ILE A 4 7.51 -6.35 3.99
N ASN A 5 6.64 -6.91 3.15
CA ASN A 5 5.22 -6.52 3.09
C ASN A 5 4.51 -7.19 4.27
N VAL A 6 4.39 -6.47 5.38
CA VAL A 6 3.67 -6.92 6.57
C VAL A 6 2.22 -7.23 6.21
N TYR A 7 1.66 -6.43 5.30
CA TYR A 7 0.37 -6.65 4.70
C TYR A 7 0.40 -6.22 3.24
N GLU A 8 -0.25 -6.99 2.38
CA GLU A 8 -0.56 -6.59 1.02
C GLU A 8 -1.96 -7.07 0.61
N GLN A 9 -2.72 -6.22 -0.08
CA GLN A 9 -4.00 -6.60 -0.64
C GLN A 9 -4.34 -5.78 -1.90
N TYR A 10 -5.00 -6.43 -2.85
CA TYR A 10 -5.46 -5.83 -4.09
C TYR A 10 -6.93 -5.46 -3.99
N PHE A 11 -7.27 -4.26 -4.45
CA PHE A 11 -8.64 -3.72 -4.45
C PHE A 11 -9.00 -3.16 -5.82
N GLU A 12 -10.29 -3.13 -6.14
CA GLU A 12 -10.78 -2.21 -7.16
C GLU A 12 -10.45 -0.77 -6.73
N ALA A 13 -10.12 0.05 -7.71
CA ALA A 13 -9.83 1.46 -7.49
C ALA A 13 -10.24 2.30 -8.70
N ASP A 14 -10.27 3.61 -8.54
CA ASP A 14 -10.38 4.55 -9.66
C ASP A 14 -9.35 5.65 -9.49
N CYS A 15 -8.45 5.78 -10.44
CA CYS A 15 -7.44 6.83 -10.48
C CYS A 15 -7.06 7.09 -11.94
N THR A 16 -6.78 8.35 -12.28
CA THR A 16 -6.24 8.71 -13.59
C THR A 16 -4.92 9.44 -13.40
N VAL A 17 -3.86 8.90 -13.99
CA VAL A 17 -2.52 9.51 -13.95
C VAL A 17 -1.93 9.40 -15.34
N ASN A 18 -1.31 10.47 -15.83
CA ASN A 18 -0.74 10.55 -17.17
C ASN A 18 -1.72 10.12 -18.27
N SER A 19 -3.00 10.50 -18.14
CA SER A 19 -4.10 10.13 -19.06
C SER A 19 -4.42 8.63 -19.12
N VAL A 20 -3.87 7.81 -18.22
CA VAL A 20 -4.16 6.39 -18.12
C VAL A 20 -5.13 6.15 -16.96
N LYS A 21 -6.28 5.55 -17.26
CA LYS A 21 -7.22 5.08 -16.23
C LYS A 21 -6.68 3.81 -15.56
N ARG A 22 -6.60 3.87 -14.24
CA ARG A 22 -6.18 2.78 -13.37
C ARG A 22 -7.38 2.33 -12.54
N ARG A 23 -7.69 1.04 -12.65
CA ARG A 23 -8.93 0.45 -12.13
C ARG A 23 -8.73 -0.44 -10.91
N ALA A 24 -7.48 -0.56 -10.47
CA ALA A 24 -7.12 -1.32 -9.30
C ALA A 24 -5.99 -0.63 -8.54
N ALA A 25 -5.89 -0.97 -7.26
CA ALA A 25 -4.83 -0.54 -6.38
C ALA A 25 -4.28 -1.73 -5.59
N LEU A 26 -2.98 -1.75 -5.40
CA LEU A 26 -2.31 -2.61 -4.43
C LEU A 26 -1.98 -1.74 -3.22
N VAL A 27 -2.52 -2.13 -2.07
CA VAL A 27 -2.32 -1.49 -0.78
C VAL A 27 -1.34 -2.32 0.02
N MET A 28 -0.33 -1.68 0.61
CA MET A 28 0.75 -2.34 1.34
C MET A 28 1.06 -1.61 2.65
N LEU A 29 1.36 -2.40 3.67
CA LEU A 29 2.11 -1.95 4.85
C LEU A 29 3.50 -2.58 4.78
N ILE A 30 4.50 -1.75 4.58
CA ILE A 30 5.88 -2.16 4.34
C ILE A 30 6.70 -1.91 5.61
N SER A 31 7.55 -2.86 5.95
CA SER A 31 8.53 -2.73 7.01
C SER A 31 9.93 -2.89 6.44
N ASP A 32 10.75 -1.86 6.63
CA ASP A 32 12.16 -1.85 6.21
C ASP A 32 13.07 -1.86 7.43
N SER A 33 13.96 -2.84 7.49
CA SER A 33 14.99 -2.93 8.50
C SER A 33 16.37 -2.74 7.88
N ASP A 34 17.10 -1.74 8.36
CA ASP A 34 18.47 -1.49 7.92
C ASP A 34 19.33 -0.89 9.04
N ALA A 35 20.55 -1.42 9.19
CA ALA A 35 21.53 -0.99 10.19
C ALA A 35 20.97 -0.78 11.62
N GLY A 36 20.05 -1.65 12.06
CA GLY A 36 19.43 -1.56 13.38
C GLY A 36 18.32 -0.52 13.52
N ASN A 37 17.92 0.13 12.42
CA ASN A 37 16.74 0.97 12.34
C ASN A 37 15.59 0.22 11.69
N ILE A 38 14.38 0.52 12.15
CA ILE A 38 13.13 0.05 11.57
C ILE A 38 12.35 1.24 11.02
N LYS A 39 11.81 1.07 9.82
CA LYS A 39 10.86 1.98 9.20
C LYS A 39 9.57 1.23 8.87
N TYR A 40 8.44 1.88 9.10
CA TYR A 40 7.14 1.44 8.60
C TYR A 40 6.58 2.45 7.61
N GLU A 41 6.05 1.96 6.50
CA GLU A 41 5.52 2.77 5.41
C GLU A 41 4.17 2.22 4.96
N ALA A 42 3.17 3.11 4.85
CA ALA A 42 1.94 2.81 4.13
C ALA A 42 2.15 3.17 2.67
N ALA A 43 1.80 2.26 1.76
CA ALA A 43 1.97 2.46 0.33
C ALA A 43 0.73 2.03 -0.44
N VAL A 44 0.43 2.77 -1.50
CA VAL A 44 -0.58 2.43 -2.49
C VAL A 44 -0.01 2.59 -3.88
N THR A 45 -0.26 1.62 -4.74
CA THR A 45 0.09 1.72 -6.16
C THR A 45 -1.12 1.41 -7.01
N PHE A 46 -1.52 2.39 -7.81
CA PHE A 46 -2.60 2.20 -8.77
C PHE A 46 -2.06 1.54 -10.03
N PHE A 47 -2.82 0.67 -10.67
CA PHE A 47 -2.38 0.08 -11.94
C PHE A 47 -3.53 -0.08 -12.93
N PRO A 48 -3.22 -0.08 -14.24
CA PRO A 48 -4.20 -0.45 -15.25
C PRO A 48 -4.63 -1.90 -14.96
N HIS A 49 -5.91 -2.10 -14.66
CA HIS A 49 -6.49 -3.42 -14.48
C HIS A 49 -7.52 -3.60 -15.60
N LYS A 50 -7.08 -4.19 -16.71
CA LYS A 50 -7.91 -4.37 -17.92
C LYS A 50 -8.61 -5.72 -17.95
N THR A 51 -8.02 -6.75 -17.36
CA THR A 51 -8.56 -8.11 -17.27
C THR A 51 -8.38 -8.66 -15.85
N LYS A 52 -9.10 -9.73 -15.50
CA LYS A 52 -9.04 -10.34 -14.16
C LYS A 52 -7.65 -10.86 -13.76
N ASP A 53 -6.78 -11.10 -14.74
CA ASP A 53 -5.42 -11.60 -14.53
C ASP A 53 -4.34 -10.50 -14.59
N ASP A 54 -4.75 -9.27 -14.91
CA ASP A 54 -3.86 -8.13 -15.10
C ASP A 54 -3.51 -7.46 -13.78
N PHE A 55 -2.44 -7.95 -13.13
CA PHE A 55 -1.89 -7.39 -11.89
C PHE A 55 -0.52 -6.74 -12.12
N ALA A 56 -0.28 -6.22 -13.34
CA ALA A 56 0.96 -5.52 -13.66
C ALA A 56 1.07 -4.23 -12.83
N VAL A 57 1.87 -4.27 -11.77
CA VAL A 57 2.09 -3.11 -10.90
C VAL A 57 2.85 -2.04 -11.67
N SER A 58 2.31 -0.82 -11.69
CA SER A 58 2.89 0.32 -12.39
C SER A 58 3.58 1.25 -11.40
N TYR A 59 4.86 1.56 -11.63
CA TYR A 59 5.66 2.40 -10.72
C TYR A 59 5.38 3.90 -10.86
N ASP A 60 4.76 4.32 -11.96
CA ASP A 60 4.36 5.71 -12.24
C ASP A 60 3.11 6.14 -11.42
N ALA A 61 2.70 5.32 -10.45
CA ALA A 61 1.45 5.36 -9.72
C ALA A 61 1.58 5.14 -8.22
N TYR A 62 2.83 5.09 -7.76
CA TYR A 62 3.18 4.68 -6.41
C TYR A 62 3.18 5.90 -5.49
N TYR A 63 2.42 5.81 -4.42
CA TYR A 63 2.35 6.83 -3.38
C TYR A 63 2.58 6.16 -2.04
N SER A 64 3.41 6.76 -1.21
CA SER A 64 3.68 6.22 0.12
C SER A 64 3.90 7.29 1.17
N LYS A 65 3.74 6.89 2.42
CA LYS A 65 3.88 7.72 3.61
C LYS A 65 4.65 6.94 4.68
N GLU A 66 5.76 7.51 5.14
CA GLU A 66 6.46 7.00 6.32
C GLU A 66 5.56 7.20 7.55
N LEU A 67 5.22 6.10 8.22
CA LEU A 67 4.41 6.11 9.44
C LEU A 67 5.30 6.20 10.69
N TYR A 68 6.50 5.61 10.60
CA TYR A 68 7.40 5.51 11.73
C TYR A 68 8.82 5.19 11.29
N LYS A 69 9.79 5.76 12.01
CA LYS A 69 11.21 5.42 11.89
C LYS A 69 11.89 5.54 13.24
N ALA A 70 12.58 4.49 13.67
CA ALA A 70 13.40 4.54 14.89
C ALA A 70 14.47 3.46 14.90
N SER A 71 15.43 3.60 15.82
CA SER A 71 16.33 2.50 16.18
C SER A 71 15.56 1.40 16.90
N GLY A 72 15.84 0.14 16.56
CA GLY A 72 15.24 -1.03 17.17
C GLY A 72 14.83 -2.12 16.19
N ARG A 73 13.93 -3.00 16.66
CA ARG A 73 13.41 -4.16 15.92
C ARG A 73 11.93 -3.97 15.59
N ARG A 74 11.43 -4.81 14.67
CA ARG A 74 9.99 -4.92 14.36
C ARG A 74 9.18 -5.19 15.62
N SER A 75 7.98 -4.61 15.68
CA SER A 75 7.05 -4.79 16.78
C SER A 75 5.67 -5.17 16.26
N LYS A 76 5.23 -6.40 16.56
CA LYS A 76 3.88 -6.87 16.20
C LYS A 76 2.77 -5.99 16.77
N LYS A 77 3.01 -5.37 17.94
CA LYS A 77 2.06 -4.42 18.55
C LYS A 77 1.88 -3.17 17.67
N ARG A 78 2.98 -2.62 17.16
CA ARG A 78 2.95 -1.46 16.26
C ARG A 78 2.37 -1.82 14.91
N GLU A 79 2.70 -2.99 14.38
CA GLU A 79 2.14 -3.48 13.11
C GLU A 79 0.62 -3.56 13.18
N LYS A 80 0.07 -4.11 14.27
CA LYS A 80 -1.39 -4.14 14.47
C LYS A 80 -1.99 -2.73 14.51
N GLN A 81 -1.36 -1.79 15.22
CA GLN A 81 -1.81 -0.41 15.25
C GLN A 81 -1.80 0.23 13.85
N PHE A 82 -0.69 0.09 13.11
CA PHE A 82 -0.58 0.63 11.76
C PHE A 82 -1.53 -0.04 10.77
N LEU A 83 -1.89 -1.32 10.97
CA LEU A 83 -2.91 -1.99 10.18
C LEU A 83 -4.31 -1.42 10.42
N GLU A 84 -4.65 -1.10 11.68
CA GLU A 84 -5.92 -0.45 12.02
C GLU A 84 -6.01 0.95 11.40
N GLU A 85 -4.90 1.69 11.38
CA GLU A 85 -4.79 3.04 10.81
C GLU A 85 -4.53 3.04 9.27
N LEU A 86 -4.21 1.89 8.67
CA LEU A 86 -3.72 1.79 7.28
C LEU A 86 -4.74 2.36 6.30
N ARG A 87 -6.02 2.04 6.50
CA ARG A 87 -7.11 2.51 5.63
C ARG A 87 -7.14 4.02 5.53
N ASP A 88 -6.96 4.73 6.64
CA ASP A 88 -7.03 6.18 6.70
C ASP A 88 -5.82 6.81 6.01
N HIS A 89 -4.61 6.27 6.25
CA HIS A 89 -3.40 6.71 5.56
C HIS A 89 -3.50 6.50 4.04
N ILE A 90 -4.04 5.39 3.59
CA ILE A 90 -4.20 5.09 2.16
C ILE A 90 -5.27 5.97 1.53
N ASN A 91 -6.37 6.27 2.24
CA ASN A 91 -7.37 7.22 1.78
C ASN A 91 -6.80 8.63 1.62
N GLU A 92 -5.94 9.06 2.55
CA GLU A 92 -5.24 10.36 2.47
C GLU A 92 -4.28 10.41 1.27
N LEU A 93 -3.47 9.36 1.07
CA LEU A 93 -2.59 9.21 -0.09
C LEU A 93 -3.37 9.23 -1.40
N SER A 94 -4.47 8.46 -1.47
CA SER A 94 -5.32 8.36 -2.65
C SER A 94 -5.98 9.69 -2.99
N LYS A 95 -6.48 10.44 -1.99
CA LYS A 95 -7.05 11.78 -2.21
C LYS A 95 -6.04 12.73 -2.84
N SER A 96 -4.79 12.69 -2.37
CA SER A 96 -3.71 13.54 -2.88
C SER A 96 -3.39 13.26 -4.34
N SER A 97 -3.58 12.03 -4.80
CA SER A 97 -3.40 11.60 -6.19
C SER A 97 -4.67 11.67 -7.04
N GLY A 98 -5.78 12.17 -6.52
CA GLY A 98 -7.09 12.12 -7.19
C GLY A 98 -7.61 10.70 -7.42
N GLY A 99 -7.11 9.73 -6.65
CA GLY A 99 -7.51 8.33 -6.69
C GLY A 99 -8.49 7.95 -5.57
N LYS A 100 -9.16 6.82 -5.74
CA LYS A 100 -10.07 6.22 -4.77
C LYS A 100 -9.89 4.72 -4.74
N VAL A 101 -9.74 4.14 -3.55
CA VAL A 101 -9.72 2.69 -3.33
C VAL A 101 -11.10 2.22 -2.85
N PHE A 102 -11.64 1.17 -3.46
CA PHE A 102 -12.92 0.55 -3.07
C PHE A 102 -12.67 -0.59 -2.09
N TRP A 103 -12.65 -0.26 -0.80
CA TRP A 103 -12.36 -1.20 0.30
C TRP A 103 -13.35 -2.36 0.42
N ASP A 104 -14.56 -2.18 -0.07
CA ASP A 104 -15.63 -3.18 -0.14
C ASP A 104 -15.46 -4.16 -1.31
N LYS A 105 -14.47 -3.94 -2.19
CA LYS A 105 -14.23 -4.71 -3.40
C LYS A 105 -12.79 -5.21 -3.49
N PRO A 106 -12.40 -6.17 -2.65
CA PRO A 106 -11.10 -6.82 -2.77
C PRO A 106 -11.04 -7.65 -4.06
N LEU A 107 -9.94 -7.52 -4.80
CA LEU A 107 -9.65 -8.34 -5.98
C LEU A 107 -8.92 -9.65 -5.58
N ARG A 108 -8.23 -9.62 -4.43
CA ARG A 108 -7.54 -10.78 -3.83
C ARG A 108 -7.65 -10.73 -2.32
N ASP A 109 -7.47 -11.88 -1.70
CA ASP A 109 -7.35 -11.98 -0.25
C ASP A 109 -6.11 -11.24 0.24
N ALA A 110 -6.22 -10.72 1.47
CA ALA A 110 -5.10 -10.12 2.17
C ALA A 110 -4.00 -11.16 2.42
N ARG A 111 -2.75 -10.76 2.24
CA ARG A 111 -1.58 -11.53 2.64
C ARG A 111 -0.87 -10.81 3.77
N TYR A 112 -0.41 -11.59 4.74
CA TYR A 112 0.29 -11.12 5.93
C TYR A 112 1.64 -11.84 6.06
N SER A 113 2.68 -11.12 6.48
CA SER A 113 4.05 -11.66 6.67
C SER A 113 4.58 -11.51 8.10
#